data_AF-L9JFI0-F1
#
_entry.id   AF-L9JFI0-F1
#
_cell.length_a   1.000
_cell.length_b   1.000
_cell.length_c   1.000
_cell.angle_alpha   90.00
_cell.angle_beta   90.00
_cell.angle_gamma   90.00
#
_symmetry.space_group_name_H-M   'P 1'
#
loop_
_entity.id
_entity.type
_entity.pdbx_description
1 polymer ?
#
loop_
_entity_poly.entity_id
_entity_poly.type
_entity_poly.pdbx_seq_one_letter_code
_entity_poly.pdbx_strand_id
1 'polypeptide(L)'
;MHHEALSEALPGDNGDFSVKNVSVKDVQCGKVAGDSKNGPPMEAAGITAQLKERTDHYFSKKLEDRSKFLKSSNAAIVDMVPGNPVCVESFSDYPPLGRFAVRDTRQTIVIKAMDKSSCRQGHQVCPESSEG
;
A
#
# COMPACT_ATOMS: atom_id res chain seq x y z
N MET A 1 11.97 -20.83 10.60
CA MET A 1 11.95 -20.73 9.12
C MET A 1 11.87 -22.15 8.60
N HIS A 2 10.85 -22.49 7.81
CA HIS A 2 10.78 -23.77 7.12
C HIS A 2 11.79 -23.71 5.97
N HIS A 3 12.91 -24.42 6.09
CA HIS A 3 13.97 -24.44 5.07
C HIS A 3 13.66 -25.50 4.01
N GLU A 4 12.49 -25.40 3.37
CA GLU A 4 12.07 -26.27 2.29
C GLU A 4 11.83 -25.45 1.04
N ALA A 5 12.38 -25.89 -0.09
CA ALA A 5 12.17 -25.24 -1.37
C ALA A 5 10.77 -25.56 -1.88
N LEU A 6 9.96 -24.54 -2.12
CA LEU A 6 8.64 -24.67 -2.72
C LEU A 6 8.74 -24.49 -4.24
N SER A 7 8.03 -25.30 -5.00
CA SER A 7 7.90 -25.12 -6.45
C SER A 7 7.00 -23.93 -6.80
N GLU A 8 6.05 -23.60 -5.92
CA GLU A 8 5.12 -22.48 -6.05
C GLU A 8 4.79 -21.96 -4.65
N ALA A 9 4.66 -20.63 -4.51
CA ALA A 9 4.24 -19.99 -3.27
C ALA A 9 2.76 -19.58 -3.37
N LEU A 10 1.98 -19.92 -2.35
CA LEU A 10 0.58 -19.54 -2.26
C LEU A 10 0.40 -18.24 -1.46
N PRO A 11 -0.72 -17.52 -1.65
CA PRO A 11 -1.02 -16.35 -0.84
C PRO A 11 -1.00 -16.67 0.66
N GLY A 12 -0.11 -16.00 1.40
CA GLY A 12 0.09 -16.20 2.84
C GLY A 12 1.41 -16.89 3.21
N ASP A 13 2.14 -17.43 2.23
CA ASP A 13 3.46 -18.00 2.45
C ASP A 13 4.51 -16.90 2.66
N ASN A 14 5.27 -17.04 3.74
CA ASN A 14 6.43 -16.19 4.01
C ASN A 14 7.69 -16.94 3.56
N GLY A 15 8.29 -16.50 2.47
CA GLY A 15 9.49 -17.13 1.92
C GLY A 15 10.37 -16.15 1.16
N ASP A 16 11.55 -16.65 0.79
CA ASP A 16 12.52 -15.93 -0.02
C ASP A 16 12.51 -16.50 -1.44
N PHE A 17 12.79 -15.65 -2.43
CA PHE A 17 12.94 -16.06 -3.82
C PHE A 17 14.23 -15.48 -4.40
N SER A 18 14.83 -16.18 -5.36
CA SER A 18 16.06 -15.72 -6.03
C SER A 18 15.73 -15.02 -7.33
N VAL A 19 16.35 -13.86 -7.57
CA VAL A 19 16.23 -13.09 -8.81
C VAL A 19 17.62 -12.86 -9.41
N LYS A 20 17.71 -12.90 -10.75
CA LYS A 20 18.93 -12.60 -11.50
C LYS A 20 18.92 -11.14 -11.94
N ASN A 21 20.11 -10.58 -12.17
CA ASN A 21 20.29 -9.24 -12.76
C ASN A 21 19.70 -8.08 -11.95
N VAL A 22 19.48 -8.25 -10.65
CA VAL A 22 19.05 -7.18 -9.73
C VAL A 22 20.13 -6.96 -8.66
N SER A 23 20.55 -5.71 -8.47
CA SER A 23 21.53 -5.38 -7.42
C SER A 23 20.85 -5.26 -6.06
N VAL A 24 21.54 -5.69 -5.00
CA VAL A 24 21.10 -5.48 -3.60
C VAL A 24 20.95 -3.99 -3.24
N LYS A 25 21.55 -3.09 -4.02
CA LYS A 25 21.43 -1.63 -3.84
C LYS A 25 20.10 -1.08 -4.37
N ASP A 26 19.50 -1.77 -5.33
CA ASP A 26 18.27 -1.34 -6.00
C ASP A 26 17.03 -1.86 -5.27
N VAL A 27 17.20 -2.84 -4.38
CA VAL A 27 16.14 -3.43 -3.57
C VAL A 27 16.21 -2.87 -2.16
N GLN A 28 15.07 -2.39 -1.66
CA GLN A 28 14.93 -1.84 -0.32
C GLN A 28 13.67 -2.40 0.34
N CYS A 29 13.67 -2.42 1.67
CA CYS A 29 12.49 -2.78 2.44
C CYS A 29 11.32 -1.84 2.06
N GLY A 30 10.15 -2.42 1.81
CA GLY A 30 8.95 -1.68 1.38
C GLY A 30 8.71 -1.63 -0.13
N LYS A 31 9.63 -2.17 -0.95
CA LYS A 31 9.35 -2.42 -2.38
C LYS A 31 8.36 -3.58 -2.52
N VAL A 32 7.50 -3.51 -3.53
CA VAL A 32 6.51 -4.53 -3.86
C VAL A 32 6.95 -5.21 -5.16
N ALA A 33 7.07 -6.53 -5.14
CA ALA A 33 7.32 -7.35 -6.32
C ALA A 33 5.98 -7.86 -6.87
N GLY A 34 5.86 -7.93 -8.19
CA GLY A 34 4.70 -8.48 -8.87
C GLY A 34 5.04 -8.89 -10.30
N ASP A 35 4.13 -9.62 -10.94
CA ASP A 35 4.33 -10.07 -12.31
C ASP A 35 4.22 -8.88 -13.28
N SER A 36 5.20 -8.76 -14.18
CA SER A 36 5.19 -7.74 -15.23
C SER A 36 4.03 -7.91 -16.22
N LYS A 37 3.53 -9.12 -16.42
CA LYS A 37 2.46 -9.42 -17.39
C LYS A 37 1.06 -9.30 -16.80
N ASN A 38 0.93 -9.38 -15.48
CA ASN A 38 -0.36 -9.43 -14.80
C ASN A 38 -0.48 -8.31 -13.75
N GLY A 39 -0.67 -7.08 -14.22
CA GLY A 39 -0.89 -5.91 -13.37
C GLY A 39 0.34 -5.56 -12.52
N PRO A 40 1.41 -5.04 -13.14
CA PRO A 40 2.64 -4.73 -12.41
C PRO A 40 2.39 -3.67 -11.33
N PRO A 41 3.07 -3.80 -10.16
CA PRO A 41 2.97 -2.81 -9.10
C PRO A 41 3.48 -1.46 -9.57
N MET A 42 2.72 -0.40 -9.31
CA MET A 42 3.05 0.96 -9.74
C MET A 42 3.33 1.89 -8.56
N GLU A 43 4.20 2.88 -8.79
CA GLU A 43 4.47 3.92 -7.81
C GLU A 43 3.29 4.91 -7.70
N ALA A 44 2.82 5.13 -6.47
CA ALA A 44 1.74 6.06 -6.21
C ALA A 44 2.24 7.52 -6.25
N ALA A 45 1.65 8.30 -7.15
CA ALA A 45 1.84 9.74 -7.26
C ALA A 45 1.06 10.53 -6.19
N GLY A 46 -0.06 9.96 -5.77
CA GLY A 46 -1.02 10.57 -4.87
C GLY A 46 -2.03 9.52 -4.42
N ILE A 47 -2.45 9.63 -3.16
CA ILE A 47 -3.24 8.64 -2.45
C ILE A 47 -4.47 9.35 -1.90
N THR A 48 -5.65 8.99 -2.38
CA THR A 48 -6.91 9.44 -1.78
C THR A 48 -7.37 8.41 -0.76
N ALA A 49 -7.45 8.82 0.50
CA ALA A 49 -7.73 7.91 1.60
C ALA A 49 -8.82 8.42 2.55
N GLN A 50 -9.78 7.54 2.82
CA GLN A 50 -10.84 7.81 3.78
C GLN A 50 -10.30 7.57 5.20
N LEU A 51 -10.20 8.64 5.98
CA LEU A 51 -10.13 8.58 7.44
C LEU A 51 -11.50 8.14 7.94
N LYS A 52 -11.62 6.92 8.47
CA LYS A 52 -12.84 6.49 9.15
C LYS A 52 -12.43 6.06 10.55
N GLU A 53 -12.87 6.80 11.56
CA GLU A 53 -12.81 6.27 12.92
C GLU A 53 -13.77 5.07 13.04
N ARG A 54 -13.56 4.25 14.06
CA ARG A 54 -14.45 3.15 14.47
C ARG A 54 -15.85 3.71 14.78
N THR A 55 -16.66 3.92 13.74
CA THR A 55 -18.00 4.48 13.87
C THR A 55 -19.01 3.37 14.17
N ASP A 56 -19.66 3.51 15.32
CA ASP A 56 -20.95 2.91 15.62
C ASP A 56 -21.98 3.40 14.58
N HIS A 57 -22.75 2.48 14.00
CA HIS A 57 -23.48 2.65 12.73
C HIS A 57 -24.66 3.65 12.77
N TYR A 58 -24.81 4.47 13.81
CA TYR A 58 -26.06 5.16 14.04
C TYR A 58 -26.24 6.50 13.32
N PHE A 59 -25.21 7.19 12.80
CA PHE A 59 -25.47 8.54 12.25
C PHE A 59 -24.56 8.99 11.10
N SER A 60 -25.09 8.86 9.88
CA SER A 60 -24.58 9.48 8.65
C SER A 60 -25.01 10.94 8.57
N LYS A 61 -24.31 11.84 9.26
CA LYS A 61 -24.36 13.28 8.94
C LYS A 61 -23.01 13.70 8.36
N LYS A 62 -23.01 14.20 7.12
CA LYS A 62 -21.83 14.83 6.51
C LYS A 62 -21.47 16.07 7.34
N LEU A 63 -20.32 16.05 7.99
CA LEU A 63 -19.72 17.22 8.63
C LEU A 63 -19.12 18.13 7.55
N GLU A 64 -19.11 19.46 7.78
CA GLU A 64 -18.78 20.50 6.80
C GLU A 64 -17.55 20.26 5.90
N ASP A 65 -17.67 20.76 4.66
CA ASP A 65 -16.86 20.43 3.48
C ASP A 65 -15.40 20.92 3.53
N ARG A 66 -15.03 21.80 4.47
CA ARG A 66 -13.67 22.37 4.56
C ARG A 66 -13.23 22.72 6.00
N SER A 67 -13.31 21.77 6.93
CA SER A 67 -12.68 21.98 8.25
C SER A 67 -11.15 22.05 8.13
N LYS A 68 -10.54 23.13 8.64
CA LYS A 68 -9.07 23.30 8.66
C LYS A 68 -8.35 22.31 9.58
N PHE A 69 -9.08 21.66 10.48
CA PHE A 69 -8.55 20.71 11.46
C PHE A 69 -9.46 19.50 11.59
N LEU A 70 -8.84 18.32 11.72
CA LEU A 70 -9.54 17.07 12.05
C LEU A 70 -9.38 16.82 13.55
N LYS A 71 -10.50 16.58 14.23
CA LYS A 71 -10.52 16.14 15.62
C LYS A 71 -10.59 14.61 15.68
N SER A 72 -10.17 14.04 16.80
CA SER A 72 -10.54 12.65 17.16
C SER A 72 -12.06 12.50 17.04
N SER A 73 -12.52 11.38 16.50
CA SER A 73 -13.90 10.98 16.14
C SER A 73 -14.46 11.44 14.80
N ASN A 74 -13.72 12.22 14.02
CA ASN A 74 -14.17 12.65 12.70
C ASN A 74 -13.70 11.73 11.57
N ALA A 75 -14.60 11.45 10.62
CA ALA A 75 -14.26 10.84 9.35
C ALA A 75 -14.04 11.91 8.28
N ALA A 76 -13.02 11.75 7.44
CA ALA A 76 -12.68 12.70 6.38
C ALA A 76 -11.98 12.02 5.21
N ILE A 77 -12.24 12.47 3.99
CA ILE A 77 -11.47 12.05 2.82
C ILE A 77 -10.28 13.00 2.70
N VAL A 78 -9.07 12.44 2.63
CA VAL A 78 -7.83 13.21 2.58
C VAL A 78 -7.00 12.72 1.40
N ASP A 79 -6.58 13.66 0.56
CA ASP A 79 -5.57 13.43 -0.47
C ASP A 79 -4.18 13.60 0.15
N MET A 80 -3.34 12.59 -0.01
CA MET A 80 -2.01 12.52 0.57
C MET A 80 -0.99 12.30 -0.56
N VAL A 81 0.10 13.05 -0.54
CA VAL A 81 1.23 12.86 -1.46
C VAL A 81 2.37 12.25 -0.65
N PRO A 82 2.86 11.05 -1.02
CA PRO A 82 3.95 10.43 -0.31
C PRO A 82 5.26 11.19 -0.57
N GLY A 83 6.07 11.39 0.47
CA GLY A 83 7.37 12.08 0.34
C GLY A 83 8.46 11.19 -0.29
N ASN A 84 8.35 9.87 -0.11
CA ASN A 84 9.21 8.88 -0.74
C ASN A 84 8.38 8.01 -1.70
N PRO A 85 9.00 7.43 -2.75
CA PRO A 85 8.37 6.45 -3.61
C PRO A 85 7.73 5.30 -2.83
N VAL A 86 6.42 5.11 -2.95
CA VAL A 86 5.68 4.00 -2.35
C VAL A 86 4.75 3.36 -3.36
N CYS A 87 4.58 2.05 -3.24
CA CYS A 87 3.59 1.29 -4.00
C CYS A 87 2.40 1.01 -3.08
N VAL A 88 1.22 1.47 -3.46
CA VAL A 88 -0.03 1.26 -2.72
C VAL A 88 -1.16 1.04 -3.70
N GLU A 89 -2.12 0.19 -3.32
CA GLU A 89 -3.24 -0.21 -4.18
C GLU A 89 -4.58 0.16 -3.53
N SER A 90 -5.66 0.13 -4.32
CA SER A 90 -7.01 0.25 -3.76
C SER A 90 -7.28 -0.91 -2.79
N PHE A 91 -7.97 -0.61 -1.69
CA PHE A 91 -8.37 -1.62 -0.71
C PHE A 91 -9.29 -2.69 -1.30
N SER A 92 -10.08 -2.33 -2.32
CA SER A 92 -10.97 -3.28 -3.00
C SER A 92 -10.20 -4.26 -3.87
N ASP A 93 -9.14 -3.79 -4.55
CA ASP A 93 -8.37 -4.58 -5.51
C ASP A 93 -7.30 -5.42 -4.81
N TYR A 94 -6.56 -4.82 -3.87
CA TYR A 94 -5.53 -5.51 -3.10
C TYR A 94 -5.56 -5.08 -1.62
N PRO A 95 -6.43 -5.70 -0.80
CA PRO A 95 -6.64 -5.35 0.61
C PRO A 95 -5.37 -5.23 1.47
N PRO A 96 -4.32 -6.08 1.29
CA PRO A 96 -3.09 -5.97 2.07
C PRO A 96 -2.28 -4.69 1.83
N LEU A 97 -2.30 -4.13 0.61
CA LEU A 97 -1.58 -2.91 0.26
C LEU A 97 -2.44 -1.65 0.40
N GLY A 98 -3.77 -1.79 0.42
CA GLY A 98 -4.69 -0.69 0.64
C GLY A 98 -4.89 -0.28 2.10
N ARG A 99 -4.23 -0.94 3.07
CA ARG A 99 -4.33 -0.60 4.50
C ARG A 99 -3.06 0.07 4.99
N PHE A 100 -3.19 1.22 5.64
CA PHE A 100 -2.05 1.89 6.24
C PHE A 100 -2.41 2.59 7.56
N ALA A 101 -1.40 2.80 8.39
CA ALA A 101 -1.50 3.51 9.65
C ALA A 101 -0.75 4.84 9.58
N VAL A 102 -1.41 5.94 9.94
CA VAL A 102 -0.76 7.23 10.11
C VAL A 102 -0.31 7.36 11.56
N ARG A 103 0.96 7.68 11.78
CA ARG A 103 1.56 7.78 13.11
C ARG A 103 2.22 9.13 13.32
N ASP A 104 2.12 9.65 14.54
CA ASP A 104 2.89 10.78 15.03
C ASP A 104 3.63 10.35 16.31
N THR A 105 4.95 10.55 16.33
CA THR A 105 5.82 10.33 17.51
C THR A 105 5.49 9.08 18.35
N ARG A 106 5.16 7.97 17.66
CA ARG A 106 4.79 6.61 18.16
C ARG A 106 3.31 6.35 18.43
N GLN A 107 2.45 7.36 18.43
CA GLN A 107 1.00 7.17 18.52
C GLN A 107 0.40 6.93 17.13
N THR A 108 -0.41 5.88 17.01
CA THR A 108 -1.21 5.68 15.80
C THR A 108 -2.40 6.62 15.87
N ILE A 109 -2.41 7.63 15.00
CA ILE A 109 -3.50 8.60 14.94
C ILE A 109 -4.66 7.99 14.17
N VAL A 110 -4.37 7.16 13.16
CA VAL A 110 -5.38 6.69 12.20
C VAL A 110 -5.02 5.32 11.62
N ILE A 111 -6.04 4.47 11.42
CA ILE A 111 -6.00 3.34 10.48
C ILE A 111 -6.88 3.68 9.27
N LYS A 112 -6.36 3.54 8.04
CA LYS A 112 -7.08 3.88 6.81
C LYS A 112 -7.16 2.72 5.84
N ALA A 113 -8.24 2.72 5.06
CA ALA A 113 -8.37 1.99 3.81
C ALA A 113 -8.25 2.99 2.65
N MET A 114 -7.42 2.65 1.69
CA MET A 114 -7.22 3.41 0.46
C MET A 114 -8.36 3.14 -0.51
N ASP A 115 -8.95 4.20 -1.04
CA ASP A 115 -10.06 4.07 -1.99
C ASP A 115 -9.53 4.13 -3.43
N LYS A 116 -8.64 5.09 -3.70
CA LYS A 116 -8.06 5.31 -5.04
C LYS A 116 -6.58 5.67 -4.99
N SER A 117 -5.78 5.02 -5.84
CA SER A 117 -4.40 5.39 -6.17
C SER A 117 -4.36 6.19 -7.47
N SER A 118 -3.53 7.23 -7.49
CA SER A 118 -3.03 7.79 -8.75
C SER A 118 -1.60 7.29 -8.94
N CYS A 119 -1.29 6.74 -10.09
CA CYS A 119 0.02 6.14 -10.37
C CYS A 119 0.87 7.07 -11.23
N ARG A 120 2.16 7.21 -10.89
CA ARG A 120 3.18 7.73 -11.79
C ARG A 120 3.90 6.51 -12.38
N GLN A 121 4.20 6.54 -13.68
CA GLN A 121 5.07 5.54 -14.30
C GLN A 121 6.49 5.74 -13.75
N GLY A 122 6.76 5.13 -12.60
CA GLY A 122 8.05 5.03 -11.95
C GLY A 122 8.78 3.74 -12.35
N HIS A 123 10.09 3.74 -12.14
CA HIS A 123 11.04 2.72 -12.60
C HIS A 123 10.61 1.28 -12.22
N GLN A 124 10.13 0.53 -13.21
CA GLN A 124 9.80 -0.88 -13.07
C GLN A 124 11.11 -1.67 -13.06
N VAL A 125 11.52 -2.17 -11.89
CA VAL A 125 12.59 -3.17 -11.83
C VAL A 125 11.96 -4.52 -12.16
N CYS A 126 11.82 -4.82 -13.46
CA CYS A 126 11.42 -6.16 -13.89
C CYS A 126 12.62 -7.09 -13.74
N PRO A 127 12.62 -8.08 -12.83
CA PRO A 127 13.49 -9.21 -13.02
C PRO A 127 13.01 -9.95 -14.27
N GLU A 128 13.88 -10.14 -15.27
CA GLU A 128 13.61 -11.12 -16.31
C GLU A 128 13.50 -12.48 -15.62
N SER A 129 12.30 -13.05 -15.59
CA SER A 129 12.09 -14.43 -15.16
C SER A 129 12.81 -15.33 -16.16
N SER A 130 13.96 -15.88 -15.76
CA SER A 130 14.57 -16.98 -16.50
C SER A 130 13.66 -18.20 -16.30
N GLU A 131 12.81 -18.48 -17.28
CA GLU A 131 12.19 -19.80 -17.43
C GLU A 131 13.32 -20.84 -17.51
N GLY A 132 13.34 -21.78 -16.58
CA GLY A 132 14.34 -22.84 -16.49
C GLY A 132 13.83 -23.98 -15.63
#